data_AF-A0A498NX61-F1
#
_entry.id   AF-A0A498NX61-F1
#
_cell.length_a   1.000
_cell.length_b   1.000
_cell.length_c   1.000
_cell.angle_alpha   90.00
_cell.angle_beta   90.00
_cell.angle_gamma   90.00
#
_symmetry.space_group_name_H-M   'P 1'
#
loop_
_entity.id
_entity.type
_entity.pdbx_description
1 polymer ?
#
loop_
_entity_poly.entity_id
_entity_poly.type
_entity_poly.pdbx_seq_one_letter_code
_entity_poly.pdbx_strand_id
1 'polypeptide(L)'
;MMEFDGTVGKIVQTLEQTGVLNNTLIFFTGDNGPELMRQSRGGSAGLMRCGKGTTYEGGMREPAIAYWPGSIQPGLTHALASSLDILPTFAKLAGAALPDVQLDGVDMTNILLNRGLILSVRSTSSKQTAIPISSFANRDT
;
A
#
# COMPACT_ATOMS: atom_id res chain seq x y z
N MET A 1 2.92 17.50 12.81
CA MET A 1 1.97 16.42 12.44
C MET A 1 0.58 16.96 12.10
N MET A 2 -0.07 17.72 12.98
CA MET A 2 -1.41 18.27 12.71
C MET A 2 -1.48 19.16 11.45
N GLU A 3 -0.47 20.00 11.21
CA GLU A 3 -0.41 20.82 9.98
C GLU A 3 -0.27 19.98 8.71
N PHE A 4 0.52 18.91 8.78
CA PHE A 4 0.70 17.98 7.66
C PHE A 4 -0.62 17.28 7.33
N ASP A 5 -1.30 16.72 8.34
CA ASP A 5 -2.62 16.09 8.20
C ASP A 5 -3.67 17.08 7.63
N GLY A 6 -3.73 18.30 8.19
CA GLY A 6 -4.61 19.35 7.68
C GLY A 6 -4.30 19.75 6.22
N THR A 7 -3.04 19.67 5.80
CA THR A 7 -2.63 19.91 4.41
C THR A 7 -3.09 18.80 3.48
N VAL A 8 -2.95 17.53 3.89
CA VAL A 8 -3.51 16.39 3.16
C VAL A 8 -5.03 16.55 3.02
N GLY A 9 -5.73 16.94 4.09
CA GLY A 9 -7.17 17.22 4.05
C GLY A 9 -7.55 18.28 3.01
N LYS A 10 -6.78 19.38 2.90
CA LYS A 10 -7.00 20.41 1.87
C LYS A 10 -6.76 19.89 0.45
N ILE A 11 -5.78 19.02 0.25
CA ILE A 11 -5.52 18.39 -1.07
C ILE A 11 -6.72 17.52 -1.44
N VAL A 12 -7.17 16.64 -0.55
CA VAL A 12 -8.34 15.76 -0.78
C VAL A 12 -9.59 16.59 -1.07
N GLN A 13 -9.86 17.62 -0.26
CA GLN A 13 -10.99 18.53 -0.47
C GLN A 13 -10.92 19.23 -1.84
N THR A 14 -9.73 19.61 -2.29
CA THR A 14 -9.55 20.23 -3.61
C THR A 14 -9.86 19.25 -4.74
N LEU A 15 -9.41 18.00 -4.62
CA LEU A 15 -9.70 16.93 -5.59
C LEU A 15 -11.21 16.61 -5.65
N GLU A 16 -11.91 16.67 -4.52
CA GLU A 16 -13.37 16.53 -4.47
C GLU A 16 -14.07 17.70 -5.17
N GLN A 17 -13.71 18.94 -4.82
CA GLN A 17 -14.33 20.15 -5.37
C GLN A 17 -14.13 20.30 -6.88
N THR A 18 -13.00 19.81 -7.38
CA THR A 18 -12.68 19.82 -8.82
C THR A 18 -13.25 18.61 -9.57
N GLY A 19 -13.89 17.67 -8.87
CA GLY A 19 -14.56 16.51 -9.47
C GLY A 19 -13.62 15.42 -9.99
N VAL A 20 -12.32 15.46 -9.65
CA VAL A 20 -11.31 14.51 -10.15
C VAL A 20 -10.94 13.43 -9.13
N LEU A 21 -11.52 13.47 -7.92
CA LEU A 21 -11.14 12.52 -6.85
C LEU A 21 -11.28 11.04 -7.27
N ASN A 22 -12.37 10.67 -7.95
CA ASN A 22 -12.59 9.30 -8.40
C ASN A 22 -11.58 8.83 -9.47
N ASN A 23 -10.85 9.75 -10.10
CA ASN A 23 -9.79 9.48 -11.06
C ASN A 23 -8.39 9.82 -10.51
N THR A 24 -8.25 9.88 -9.18
CA THR A 24 -6.99 10.19 -8.52
C THR A 24 -6.64 9.09 -7.52
N LEU A 25 -5.50 8.42 -7.73
CA LEU A 25 -4.90 7.56 -6.71
C LEU A 25 -4.11 8.43 -5.74
N ILE A 26 -4.45 8.37 -4.45
CA ILE A 26 -3.66 8.94 -3.36
C ILE A 26 -2.92 7.80 -2.66
N PHE A 27 -1.60 7.88 -2.60
CA PHE A 27 -0.75 6.92 -1.87
C PHE A 27 0.10 7.67 -0.86
N PHE A 28 0.04 7.28 0.41
CA PHE A 28 0.72 7.91 1.52
C PHE A 28 1.66 6.90 2.20
N THR A 29 2.91 7.30 2.43
CA THR A 29 3.89 6.52 3.21
C THR A 29 5.04 7.40 3.74
N GLY A 30 5.93 6.82 4.56
CA GLY A 30 7.17 7.43 5.04
C GLY A 30 8.41 6.96 4.26
N ASP A 31 9.58 7.56 4.54
CA ASP A 31 10.87 7.18 3.95
C ASP A 31 11.67 6.20 4.85
N ASN A 32 11.55 6.35 6.16
CA ASN A 32 12.21 5.58 7.20
C ASN A 32 11.51 5.78 8.55
N GLY A 33 11.83 4.91 9.51
CA GLY A 33 11.30 4.99 10.85
C GLY A 33 11.65 6.30 11.57
N PRO A 34 11.09 6.54 12.77
CA PRO A 34 11.28 7.80 13.49
C PRO A 34 12.73 8.04 13.91
N GLU A 35 13.18 9.29 13.84
CA GLU A 35 14.45 9.72 14.43
C GLU A 35 14.33 9.79 15.97
N LEU A 36 14.51 8.64 16.64
CA LEU A 36 14.32 8.51 18.08
C LEU A 36 15.25 9.40 18.93
N MET A 37 16.40 9.83 18.38
CA MET A 37 17.31 10.77 19.04
C MET A 37 16.68 12.15 19.30
N ARG A 38 15.59 12.50 18.59
CA ARG A 38 14.83 13.73 18.81
C ARG A 38 13.92 13.68 20.04
N GLN A 39 13.86 12.55 20.75
CA GLN A 39 13.09 12.37 21.98
C GLN A 39 11.63 12.82 21.80
N SER A 40 11.12 13.73 22.63
CA SER A 40 9.75 14.25 22.55
C SER A 40 9.44 15.05 21.28
N ARG A 41 10.45 15.39 20.47
CA ARG A 41 10.30 16.04 19.16
C ARG A 41 10.39 15.03 18.00
N GLY A 42 10.65 13.76 18.28
CA GLY A 42 10.68 12.68 17.30
C GLY A 42 9.33 12.01 17.09
N GLY A 43 9.28 11.04 16.19
CA GLY A 43 8.12 10.16 16.01
C GLY A 43 8.13 8.96 16.97
N SER A 44 7.19 8.04 16.77
CA SER A 44 7.07 6.79 17.53
C SER A 44 7.07 5.60 16.59
N ALA A 45 7.83 4.55 16.92
CA ALA A 45 7.81 3.27 16.20
C ALA A 45 6.68 2.35 16.68
N GLY A 46 5.84 2.83 17.60
CA GLY A 46 4.80 2.04 18.24
C GLY A 46 5.38 0.83 18.97
N LEU A 47 4.89 -0.36 18.63
CA LEU A 47 5.35 -1.64 19.19
C LEU A 47 6.66 -2.16 18.56
N MET A 48 7.13 -1.51 17.50
CA MET A 48 8.27 -2.00 16.72
C MET A 48 9.60 -1.61 17.37
N ARG A 49 10.63 -2.43 17.15
CA ARG A 49 11.95 -2.24 17.74
C ARG A 49 12.74 -1.17 16.99
N CYS A 50 13.42 -0.29 17.74
CA CYS A 50 14.32 0.76 17.24
C CYS A 50 13.64 1.78 16.30
N GLY A 51 14.43 2.51 15.51
CA GLY A 51 14.01 3.65 14.69
C GLY A 51 14.97 3.88 13.52
N LYS A 52 14.96 5.10 12.98
CA LYS A 52 15.80 5.54 11.85
C LYS A 52 17.25 5.06 11.96
N GLY A 53 17.80 4.59 10.83
CA GLY A 53 19.19 4.15 10.72
C GLY A 53 19.45 2.72 11.20
N THR A 54 18.40 1.96 11.49
CA THR A 54 18.50 0.53 11.86
C THR A 54 17.70 -0.33 10.91
N THR A 55 18.06 -1.61 10.79
CA THR A 55 17.33 -2.61 9.99
C THR A 55 16.30 -3.38 10.81
N TYR A 56 15.96 -2.90 12.02
CA TYR A 56 14.83 -3.43 12.77
C TYR A 56 13.51 -2.89 12.18
N GLU A 57 12.41 -3.57 12.49
CA GLU A 57 11.07 -3.19 12.02
C GLU A 57 10.75 -1.71 12.25
N GLY A 58 11.11 -1.14 13.40
CA GLY A 58 10.84 0.26 13.71
C GLY A 58 11.68 1.24 12.89
N GLY A 59 12.70 0.79 12.17
CA GLY A 59 13.51 1.59 11.26
C GLY A 59 13.08 1.52 9.80
N MET A 60 12.38 0.46 9.37
CA MET A 60 12.08 0.18 7.97
C MET A 60 10.60 -0.03 7.64
N ARG A 61 9.74 -0.34 8.62
CA ARG A 61 8.31 -0.55 8.40
C ARG A 61 7.54 0.75 8.60
N GLU A 62 7.05 1.30 7.50
CA GLU A 62 6.33 2.57 7.47
C GLU A 62 4.80 2.40 7.49
N PRO A 63 4.05 3.43 7.94
CA PRO A 63 2.63 3.51 7.61
C PRO A 63 2.46 3.58 6.08
N ALA A 64 1.45 2.89 5.55
CA ALA A 64 1.10 2.96 4.14
C ALA A 64 -0.42 3.01 3.97
N ILE A 65 -0.93 3.97 3.20
CA ILE A 65 -2.36 4.13 2.90
C ILE A 65 -2.51 4.36 1.40
N ALA A 66 -3.41 3.61 0.77
CA ALA A 66 -3.85 3.84 -0.61
C ALA A 66 -5.34 4.20 -0.62
N TYR A 67 -5.69 5.27 -1.31
CA TYR A 67 -7.05 5.79 -1.39
C TYR A 67 -7.37 6.15 -2.84
N TRP A 68 -8.39 5.48 -3.39
CA TRP A 68 -8.90 5.72 -4.73
C TRP A 68 -10.38 5.34 -4.78
N PRO A 69 -11.29 6.30 -4.56
CA PRO A 69 -12.73 6.03 -4.51
C PRO A 69 -13.25 5.37 -5.78
N GLY A 70 -14.08 4.33 -5.61
CA GLY A 70 -14.62 3.54 -6.72
C GLY A 70 -13.69 2.45 -7.25
N SER A 71 -12.38 2.58 -7.03
CA SER A 71 -11.36 1.61 -7.49
C SER A 71 -10.84 0.72 -6.37
N ILE A 72 -10.47 1.31 -5.23
CA ILE A 72 -9.95 0.60 -4.05
C ILE A 72 -11.09 0.42 -3.05
N GLN A 73 -11.36 -0.83 -2.66
CA GLN A 73 -12.35 -1.15 -1.63
C GLN A 73 -11.75 -0.94 -0.23
N PRO A 74 -12.48 -0.28 0.71
CA PRO A 74 -12.00 -0.08 2.08
C PRO A 74 -11.63 -1.40 2.78
N GLY A 75 -10.47 -1.44 3.45
CA GLY A 75 -10.00 -2.62 4.16
C GLY A 75 -8.56 -2.51 4.66
N LEU A 76 -8.05 -3.63 5.18
CA LEU A 76 -6.66 -3.82 5.60
C LEU A 76 -6.07 -5.00 4.81
N THR A 77 -4.77 -4.93 4.52
CA THR A 77 -4.02 -6.05 3.93
C THR A 77 -2.78 -6.36 4.76
N HIS A 78 -2.38 -7.63 4.75
CA HIS A 78 -1.12 -8.12 5.33
C HIS A 78 -0.12 -8.54 4.25
N ALA A 79 -0.44 -8.29 2.96
CA ALA A 79 0.49 -8.54 1.88
C ALA A 79 1.77 -7.72 2.07
N LEU A 80 2.92 -8.31 1.71
CA LEU A 80 4.18 -7.61 1.70
C LEU A 80 4.20 -6.61 0.53
N ALA A 81 4.71 -5.42 0.82
CA ALA A 81 4.85 -4.31 -0.11
C ALA A 81 6.10 -3.50 0.27
N SER A 82 6.72 -2.89 -0.72
CA SER A 82 7.91 -2.06 -0.61
C SER A 82 7.69 -0.72 -1.30
N SER A 83 8.41 0.32 -0.88
CA SER A 83 8.46 1.59 -1.62
C SER A 83 9.02 1.41 -3.04
N LEU A 84 9.82 0.37 -3.26
CA LEU A 84 10.33 -0.03 -4.58
C LEU A 84 9.20 -0.39 -5.56
N ASP A 85 8.07 -0.86 -5.04
CA ASP A 85 6.93 -1.31 -5.84
C ASP A 85 6.11 -0.14 -6.40
N ILE A 86 6.32 1.08 -5.91
CA ILE A 86 5.59 2.28 -6.34
C ILE A 86 5.78 2.54 -7.83
N LEU A 87 7.04 2.48 -8.32
CA LEU A 87 7.36 2.73 -9.72
C LEU A 87 6.65 1.75 -10.69
N PRO A 88 6.82 0.42 -10.57
CA PRO A 88 6.16 -0.52 -11.47
C PRO A 88 4.63 -0.48 -11.37
N THR A 89 4.09 -0.27 -10.17
CA THR A 89 2.64 -0.14 -9.97
C THR A 89 2.08 1.09 -10.65
N PHE A 90 2.69 2.27 -10.46
CA PHE A 90 2.17 3.53 -11.00
C PHE A 90 2.35 3.61 -12.50
N ALA A 91 3.47 3.10 -13.05
CA ALA A 91 3.67 3.01 -14.49
C ALA A 91 2.55 2.18 -15.14
N LYS A 92 2.21 1.02 -14.57
CA LYS A 92 1.12 0.19 -15.08
C LYS A 92 -0.23 0.90 -15.03
N LEU A 93 -0.56 1.54 -13.91
CA LEU A 93 -1.82 2.29 -13.76
C LEU A 93 -1.93 3.46 -14.74
N ALA A 94 -0.80 4.11 -15.06
CA ALA A 94 -0.74 5.20 -16.04
C ALA A 94 -0.64 4.73 -17.50
N GLY A 95 -0.48 3.42 -17.75
CA GLY A 95 -0.20 2.89 -19.08
C GLY A 95 1.17 3.29 -19.64
N ALA A 96 2.12 3.64 -18.78
CA ALA A 96 3.47 4.04 -19.15
C ALA A 96 4.39 2.83 -19.31
N ALA A 97 5.37 2.94 -20.21
CA ALA A 97 6.44 1.94 -20.33
C ALA A 97 7.41 2.04 -19.15
N LEU A 98 7.92 0.88 -18.72
CA LEU A 98 9.02 0.82 -17.76
C LEU A 98 10.37 1.03 -18.45
N PRO A 99 11.37 1.56 -17.74
CA PRO A 99 12.74 1.62 -18.25
C PRO A 99 13.29 0.21 -18.50
N ASP A 100 14.18 0.09 -19.48
CA ASP A 100 14.89 -1.16 -19.79
C ASP A 100 16.07 -1.37 -18.82
N VAL A 101 15.72 -1.56 -17.54
CA VAL A 101 16.65 -1.86 -16.44
C VAL A 101 16.01 -2.88 -15.52
N GLN A 102 16.85 -3.60 -14.77
CA GLN A 102 16.34 -4.47 -13.72
C GLN A 102 15.72 -3.61 -12.60
N LEU A 103 14.46 -3.92 -12.26
CA LEU A 103 13.76 -3.32 -11.14
C LEU A 103 13.65 -4.35 -10.00
N ASP A 104 13.80 -3.88 -8.77
CA ASP A 104 13.59 -4.69 -7.57
C ASP A 104 12.13 -4.66 -7.08
N GLY A 105 11.35 -3.68 -7.55
CA GLY A 105 9.94 -3.54 -7.24
C GLY A 105 9.05 -4.44 -8.09
N VAL A 106 7.88 -4.78 -7.56
CA VAL A 106 6.84 -5.56 -8.24
C VAL A 106 5.55 -4.76 -8.37
N ASP A 107 4.71 -5.14 -9.32
CA ASP A 107 3.39 -4.52 -9.50
C ASP A 107 2.40 -4.93 -8.39
N MET A 108 2.00 -3.96 -7.56
CA MET A 108 1.03 -4.12 -6.48
C MET A 108 -0.43 -3.91 -6.91
N THR A 109 -0.73 -3.74 -8.21
CA THR A 109 -2.12 -3.49 -8.68
C THR A 109 -3.10 -4.54 -8.15
N ASN A 110 -2.68 -5.80 -8.05
CA ASN A 110 -3.55 -6.86 -7.50
C ASN A 110 -3.81 -6.70 -5.99
N ILE A 111 -2.83 -6.20 -5.23
CA ILE A 111 -3.01 -5.86 -3.81
C ILE A 111 -4.00 -4.70 -3.68
N LEU A 112 -3.82 -3.65 -4.49
CA LEU A 112 -4.64 -2.43 -4.44
C LEU A 112 -6.09 -2.68 -4.86
N LEU A 113 -6.32 -3.34 -6.00
CA LEU A 113 -7.64 -3.44 -6.62
C LEU A 113 -8.39 -4.73 -6.23
N ASN A 114 -7.68 -5.81 -5.92
CA ASN A 114 -8.28 -7.12 -5.65
C ASN A 114 -7.90 -7.72 -4.28
N ARG A 115 -7.32 -6.91 -3.37
CA ARG A 115 -6.88 -7.36 -2.03
C ARG A 115 -5.90 -8.54 -2.04
N GLY A 116 -5.11 -8.67 -3.10
CA GLY A 116 -4.18 -9.79 -3.26
C GLY A 116 -4.86 -11.14 -3.51
N LEU A 117 -6.16 -11.16 -3.79
CA LEU A 117 -6.83 -12.37 -4.25
C LEU A 117 -6.22 -12.77 -5.59
N ILE A 118 -5.77 -14.02 -5.70
CA ILE A 118 -5.44 -14.61 -6.98
C ILE A 118 -6.77 -14.77 -7.72
N LEU A 119 -6.99 -13.95 -8.75
CA LEU A 119 -8.03 -14.23 -9.72
C LEU A 119 -7.61 -15.51 -10.45
N SER A 120 -8.15 -16.63 -9.99
CA SER A 120 -8.01 -17.92 -10.68
C SER A 120 -8.61 -17.75 -12.07
N VAL A 121 -7.77 -17.55 -13.09
CA VAL A 121 -8.18 -17.68 -14.50
C VAL A 121 -8.49 -19.15 -14.73
N ARG A 122 -9.72 -19.55 -14.41
CA ARG A 122 -10.26 -20.83 -14.87
C ARG A 122 -10.75 -20.62 -16.29
N SER A 123 -10.04 -21.25 -17.22
CA SER A 123 -10.57 -21.61 -18.54
C SER A 123 -12.05 -21.98 -18.41
N THR A 124 -12.87 -21.32 -19.22
CA THR A 124 -14.33 -21.42 -19.23
C THR A 124 -14.85 -22.86 -19.14
N SER A 125 -15.49 -23.21 -18.02
CA SER A 125 -16.58 -24.20 -17.96
C SER A 125 -17.28 -24.15 -16.58
N SER A 126 -18.52 -23.66 -16.60
CA SER A 126 -19.63 -23.81 -15.65
C SER A 126 -19.42 -23.85 -14.12
N LYS A 127 -20.13 -22.92 -13.46
CA LYS A 127 -20.54 -22.82 -12.04
C LYS A 127 -19.46 -22.37 -11.04
N GLN A 128 -19.74 -21.21 -10.47
CA GLN A 128 -18.86 -20.37 -9.67
C GLN A 128 -19.26 -20.47 -8.19
N THR A 129 -18.34 -20.91 -7.35
CA THR A 129 -18.44 -20.77 -5.89
C THR A 129 -17.10 -20.24 -5.39
N ALA A 130 -17.10 -19.09 -4.70
CA ALA A 130 -15.91 -18.52 -4.11
C ALA A 130 -15.42 -19.41 -2.95
N ILE A 131 -14.13 -19.78 -2.95
CA ILE A 131 -13.52 -20.53 -1.85
C ILE A 131 -12.67 -19.54 -1.04
N PRO A 132 -13.01 -19.27 0.24
CA PRO A 132 -12.16 -18.46 1.10
C PRO A 132 -10.87 -19.20 1.49
N ILE A 133 -9.80 -18.44 1.69
CA ILE A 133 -8.43 -18.91 2.01
C ILE A 133 -8.32 -19.45 3.45
N SER A 134 -9.43 -19.70 4.15
CA SER A 134 -9.43 -20.25 5.51
C SER A 134 -9.24 -21.77 5.58
N SER A 135 -9.04 -22.47 4.45
CA SER A 135 -8.97 -23.93 4.41
C SER A 135 -7.56 -24.55 4.49
N PHE A 136 -6.49 -23.75 4.66
CA PHE A 136 -5.11 -24.27 4.74
C PHE A 136 -4.46 -24.20 6.13
N ALA A 137 -5.19 -23.80 7.17
CA ALA A 137 -4.70 -23.85 8.55
C ALA A 137 -5.33 -25.02 9.31
N ASN A 138 -4.85 -26.23 9.05
CA ASN A 138 -4.78 -27.36 9.99
C ASN A 138 -4.32 -28.62 9.27
N ARG A 139 -3.00 -28.72 9.01
CA ARG A 139 -2.28 -29.99 9.07
C ARG A 139 -0.89 -29.72 9.60
N ASP A 140 -0.52 -30.56 10.55
CA ASP A 140 0.82 -30.82 11.09
C ASP A 140 1.20 -30.06 12.38
N THR A 141 1.00 -30.82 13.48
CA THR A 141 1.67 -30.86 14.80
C THR A 141 2.01 -29.56 15.52
#